data_AF-A0A345Z4L3-F1
#
_entry.id   AF-A0A345Z4L3-F1
#
_cell.length_a   1.000
_cell.length_b   1.000
_cell.length_c   1.000
_cell.angle_alpha   90.00
_cell.angle_beta   90.00
_cell.angle_gamma   90.00
#
_symmetry.space_group_name_H-M   'P 1'
#
loop_
_entity.id
_entity.type
_entity.pdbx_description
1 polymer ?
#
loop_
_entity_poly.entity_id
_entity_poly.type
_entity_poly.pdbx_seq_one_letter_code
_entity_poly.pdbx_strand_id
1 'polypeptide(L)'
;MGKDTKYRIAKNWNIVNIVIISLGTLSGIFMGFLMMIAGATGWGILTIISVIGGAIPLLIMPIILQVTLKKDLKNGCPKVHNAMAICALFFAAPFGLIVGLFILLGDVDTAPISSSSKSSELL
;
A
#
# COMPACT_ATOMS: atom_id res chain seq x y z
N MET A 1 -3.36 21.29 4.04
CA MET A 1 -2.56 20.18 4.61
C MET A 1 -1.37 19.96 3.71
N GLY A 2 -0.13 20.08 4.21
CA GLY A 2 1.05 20.07 3.35
C GLY A 2 1.30 18.72 2.68
N LYS A 3 1.93 18.75 1.49
CA LYS A 3 2.31 17.57 0.71
C LYS A 3 3.00 16.51 1.57
N ASP A 4 4.00 16.91 2.34
CA ASP A 4 4.76 16.02 3.22
C ASP A 4 3.90 15.39 4.33
N THR A 5 2.87 16.08 4.80
CA THR A 5 1.92 15.56 5.79
C THR A 5 1.11 14.41 5.20
N LYS A 6 0.65 14.54 3.94
CA LYS A 6 -0.12 13.50 3.24
C LYS A 6 0.73 12.24 2.99
N TYR A 7 1.97 12.37 2.53
CA TYR A 7 2.87 11.22 2.34
C TYR A 7 3.28 10.56 3.67
N ARG A 8 3.46 11.32 4.75
CA ARG A 8 3.70 10.75 6.09
C ARG A 8 2.51 9.91 6.57
N ILE A 9 1.29 10.38 6.33
CA ILE A 9 0.08 9.64 6.68
C ILE A 9 -0.04 8.38 5.82
N ALA A 10 0.17 8.47 4.51
CA ALA A 10 0.20 7.30 3.63
C ALA A 10 1.23 6.26 4.11
N LYS A 11 2.43 6.69 4.49
CA LYS A 11 3.47 5.81 5.05
C LYS A 11 3.02 5.14 6.36
N ASN A 12 2.41 5.89 7.27
CA ASN A 12 1.97 5.33 8.55
C ASN A 12 0.83 4.31 8.36
N TRP A 13 -0.15 4.63 7.52
CA TRP A 13 -1.22 3.68 7.18
C TRP A 13 -0.71 2.44 6.46
N ASN A 14 0.31 2.59 5.62
CA ASN A 14 0.96 1.45 4.97
C ASN A 14 1.68 0.54 5.97
N ILE A 15 2.29 1.09 7.03
CA ILE A 15 2.85 0.28 8.14
C ILE A 15 1.73 -0.48 8.86
N VAL A 16 0.63 0.20 9.19
CA VAL A 16 -0.53 -0.44 9.84
C VAL A 16 -1.05 -1.60 8.98
N ASN A 17 -1.13 -1.39 7.68
CA ASN A 17 -1.54 -2.43 6.74
C ASN A 17 -0.61 -3.65 6.75
N ILE A 18 0.72 -3.43 6.73
CA ILE A 18 1.72 -4.51 6.84
C ILE A 18 1.53 -5.29 8.15
N VAL A 19 1.34 -4.60 9.26
CA VAL A 19 1.14 -5.23 10.58
C VAL A 19 -0.13 -6.09 10.59
N ILE A 20 -1.23 -5.58 10.05
CA ILE A 20 -2.51 -6.30 10.01
C ILE A 20 -2.41 -7.55 9.12
N ILE A 21 -1.81 -7.44 7.93
CA ILE A 21 -1.61 -8.60 7.05
C ILE A 21 -0.70 -9.63 7.73
N SER A 22 0.36 -9.19 8.41
CA SER A 22 1.26 -10.09 9.14
C SER A 22 0.56 -10.81 10.29
N LEU A 23 -0.25 -10.11 11.08
CA LEU A 23 -1.05 -10.69 12.16
C LEU A 23 -2.10 -11.68 11.63
N GLY A 24 -2.80 -11.32 10.55
CA GLY A 24 -3.75 -12.23 9.87
C GLY A 24 -3.06 -13.49 9.34
N THR A 25 -1.87 -13.35 8.78
CA THR A 25 -1.06 -14.48 8.29
C THR A 25 -0.66 -15.40 9.44
N LEU A 26 -0.16 -14.84 10.55
CA LEU A 26 0.20 -15.62 11.74
C LEU A 26 -1.02 -16.34 12.35
N SER A 27 -2.16 -15.65 12.44
CA SER A 27 -3.41 -16.24 12.93
C SER A 27 -3.91 -17.37 12.03
N GLY A 28 -3.84 -17.21 10.70
CA GLY A 28 -4.21 -18.25 9.74
C GLY A 28 -3.29 -19.48 9.80
N ILE A 29 -1.98 -19.27 9.95
CA ILE A 29 -1.02 -20.36 10.17
C ILE A 29 -1.33 -21.09 11.48
N PHE A 30 -1.57 -20.34 12.56
CA PHE A 30 -1.93 -20.91 13.86
C PHE A 30 -3.21 -21.74 13.79
N MET A 31 -4.24 -21.25 13.10
CA MET A 31 -5.48 -22.00 12.86
C MET A 31 -5.20 -23.29 12.08
N GLY A 32 -4.37 -23.24 11.04
CA GLY A 32 -3.95 -24.43 10.30
C GLY A 32 -3.27 -25.48 11.18
N PHE A 33 -2.40 -25.06 12.10
CA PHE A 33 -1.80 -25.96 13.10
C PHE A 33 -2.84 -26.56 14.06
N LEU A 34 -3.79 -25.76 14.56
CA LEU A 34 -4.87 -26.27 15.41
C LEU A 34 -5.71 -27.33 14.69
N MET A 35 -6.01 -27.14 13.41
CA MET A 35 -6.73 -28.12 12.60
C MET A 35 -5.93 -29.42 12.42
N MET A 36 -4.60 -29.33 12.30
CA MET A 36 -3.75 -30.52 12.24
C MET A 36 -3.77 -31.30 13.55
N ILE A 37 -3.72 -30.62 14.71
CA ILE A 37 -3.80 -31.24 16.04
C ILE A 37 -5.18 -31.90 16.25
N ALA A 38 -6.25 -31.29 15.73
CA ALA A 38 -7.61 -31.81 15.81
C ALA A 38 -7.89 -33.01 14.87
N GLY A 39 -6.88 -33.52 14.16
CA GLY A 39 -7.01 -34.66 13.25
C GLY A 39 -7.48 -34.31 11.82
N ALA A 40 -7.70 -33.02 11.52
CA ALA A 40 -8.07 -32.53 10.18
C ALA A 40 -6.82 -32.13 9.37
N THR A 41 -5.81 -33.00 9.31
CA THR A 41 -4.47 -32.68 8.78
C THR A 41 -4.47 -32.16 7.35
N GLY A 42 -5.26 -32.77 6.45
CA GLY A 42 -5.36 -32.32 5.05
C GLY A 42 -5.87 -30.88 4.91
N TRP A 43 -6.90 -30.53 5.69
CA TRP A 43 -7.47 -29.17 5.72
C TRP A 43 -6.53 -28.17 6.40
N GLY A 44 -5.81 -28.60 7.44
CA GLY A 44 -4.80 -27.77 8.10
C GLY A 44 -3.66 -27.38 7.17
N ILE A 45 -3.11 -28.33 6.41
CA ILE A 45 -2.06 -28.06 5.41
C ILE A 45 -2.57 -27.13 4.31
N LEU A 46 -3.76 -27.40 3.74
CA LEU A 46 -4.38 -26.55 2.73
C LEU A 46 -4.58 -25.11 3.22
N THR A 47 -4.98 -24.94 4.48
CA THR A 47 -5.13 -23.62 5.10
C THR A 47 -3.80 -22.89 5.20
N ILE A 48 -2.74 -23.54 5.67
CA ILE A 48 -1.40 -22.94 5.76
C ILE A 48 -0.88 -22.52 4.38
N ILE A 49 -0.97 -23.40 3.38
CA ILE A 49 -0.52 -23.10 2.02
C ILE A 49 -1.32 -21.93 1.44
N SER A 50 -2.64 -21.90 1.63
CA SER A 50 -3.49 -20.83 1.13
C SER A 50 -3.18 -19.48 1.80
N VAL A 51 -2.95 -19.49 3.12
CA VAL A 51 -2.60 -18.29 3.89
C VAL A 51 -1.24 -17.74 3.46
N ILE A 52 -0.21 -18.59 3.33
CA ILE A 52 1.12 -18.16 2.88
C ILE A 52 1.06 -17.70 1.41
N GLY A 53 0.40 -18.47 0.55
CA GLY A 53 0.24 -18.17 -0.87
C GLY A 53 -0.51 -16.86 -1.13
N GLY A 54 -1.49 -16.52 -0.28
CA GLY A 54 -2.18 -15.23 -0.32
C GLY A 54 -1.41 -14.08 0.31
N ALA A 55 -0.65 -14.32 1.39
CA ALA A 55 0.07 -13.27 2.10
C ALA A 55 1.23 -12.67 1.29
N ILE A 56 1.95 -13.48 0.52
CA ILE A 56 3.10 -13.04 -0.29
C ILE A 56 2.71 -11.92 -1.27
N PRO A 57 1.74 -12.10 -2.19
CA PRO A 57 1.35 -11.04 -3.13
C PRO A 57 0.77 -9.81 -2.42
N LEU A 58 0.06 -10.01 -1.31
CA LEU A 58 -0.52 -8.91 -0.52
C LEU A 58 0.52 -8.08 0.25
N LEU A 59 1.69 -8.65 0.59
CA LEU A 59 2.76 -7.94 1.30
C LEU A 59 3.78 -7.28 0.35
N ILE A 60 3.98 -7.81 -0.86
CA ILE A 60 4.94 -7.25 -1.83
C ILE A 60 4.62 -5.78 -2.13
N MET A 61 3.36 -5.46 -2.41
CA MET A 61 2.96 -4.10 -2.80
C MET A 61 3.14 -3.08 -1.65
N PRO A 62 2.67 -3.33 -0.41
CA PRO A 62 2.97 -2.49 0.74
C PRO A 62 4.46 -2.30 1.00
N ILE A 63 5.29 -3.33 0.84
CA ILE A 63 6.74 -3.23 1.06
C ILE A 63 7.38 -2.28 0.03
N ILE A 64 7.06 -2.44 -1.26
CA ILE A 64 7.57 -1.57 -2.33
C ILE A 64 7.16 -0.11 -2.06
N LEU A 65 5.90 0.10 -1.66
CA LEU A 65 5.37 1.41 -1.33
C LEU A 65 6.11 2.04 -0.15
N GLN A 66 6.40 1.25 0.88
CA GLN A 66 7.11 1.71 2.08
C GLN A 66 8.53 2.19 1.73
N VAL A 67 9.25 1.42 0.90
CA VAL A 67 10.61 1.76 0.46
C VAL A 67 10.59 3.03 -0.39
N THR A 68 9.65 3.14 -1.32
CA THR A 68 9.56 4.28 -2.24
C THR A 68 9.20 5.56 -1.49
N LEU A 69 8.13 5.56 -0.69
CA LEU A 69 7.73 6.71 0.12
C LEU A 69 8.84 7.18 1.07
N LYS A 70 9.59 6.24 1.67
CA LYS A 70 10.73 6.58 2.54
C LYS A 70 11.87 7.23 1.76
N LYS A 71 12.12 6.82 0.52
CA LYS A 71 13.15 7.40 -0.35
C LYS A 71 12.73 8.79 -0.81
N ASP A 72 11.47 8.99 -1.20
CA ASP A 72 11.00 10.30 -1.69
C ASP A 72 10.87 11.33 -0.58
N LEU A 73 10.41 10.95 0.61
CA LEU A 73 10.41 11.84 1.77
C LEU A 73 11.83 12.27 2.19
N LYS A 74 12.86 11.46 1.91
CA LYS A 74 14.27 11.82 2.14
C LYS A 74 14.83 12.73 1.05
N ASN A 75 14.32 12.64 -0.17
CA ASN A 75 14.82 13.35 -1.35
C ASN A 75 14.00 14.60 -1.73
N GLY A 76 13.06 15.03 -0.88
CA GLY A 76 12.25 16.24 -1.13
C GLY A 76 11.06 16.05 -2.08
N CYS A 77 10.50 14.84 -2.16
CA CYS A 77 9.29 14.49 -2.92
C CYS A 77 9.28 14.92 -4.42
N PRO A 78 10.28 14.53 -5.23
CA PRO A 78 10.42 15.00 -6.61
C PRO A 78 9.53 14.31 -7.65
N LYS A 79 8.87 13.19 -7.31
CA LYS A 79 8.17 12.33 -8.28
C LYS A 79 6.69 12.14 -7.97
N VAL A 80 5.91 12.00 -9.04
CA VAL A 80 4.49 11.61 -9.04
C VAL A 80 4.40 10.09 -9.00
N HIS A 81 3.59 9.55 -8.10
CA HIS A 81 3.47 8.11 -7.81
C HIS A 81 2.11 7.50 -8.21
N ASN A 82 1.35 8.15 -9.10
CA ASN A 82 0.03 7.71 -9.58
C ASN A 82 -0.07 6.21 -9.89
N ALA A 83 0.89 5.64 -10.64
CA ALA A 83 0.87 4.21 -10.97
C ALA A 83 1.01 3.31 -9.72
N MET A 84 1.87 3.71 -8.77
CA MET A 84 2.03 3.01 -7.51
C MET A 84 0.80 3.15 -6.59
N ALA A 85 0.14 4.30 -6.64
CA ALA A 85 -1.08 4.56 -5.88
C ALA A 85 -2.26 3.71 -6.39
N ILE A 86 -2.39 3.59 -7.71
CA ILE A 86 -3.38 2.71 -8.35
C ILE A 86 -3.09 1.24 -8.00
N CYS A 87 -1.83 0.81 -8.07
CA CYS A 87 -1.48 -0.54 -7.64
C CYS A 87 -1.76 -0.77 -6.13
N ALA A 88 -1.56 0.24 -5.28
CA ALA A 88 -1.90 0.14 -3.85
C ALA A 88 -3.41 0.00 -3.62
N LEU A 89 -4.24 0.70 -4.41
CA LEU A 89 -5.70 0.63 -4.33
C LEU A 89 -6.23 -0.80 -4.57
N PHE A 90 -5.66 -1.52 -5.54
CA PHE A 90 -6.14 -2.86 -5.92
C PHE A 90 -5.45 -4.00 -5.17
N PHE A 91 -4.16 -3.87 -4.82
CA PHE A 91 -3.35 -5.00 -4.37
C PHE A 91 -2.94 -4.96 -2.89
N ALA A 92 -3.19 -3.86 -2.16
CA ALA A 92 -2.70 -3.74 -0.77
C ALA A 92 -3.74 -4.13 0.31
N ALA A 93 -4.77 -4.94 0.02
CA ALA A 93 -5.76 -5.41 1.01
C ALA A 93 -6.42 -4.22 1.80
N PRO A 94 -7.11 -4.37 2.96
CA PRO A 94 -8.22 -3.47 3.33
C PRO A 94 -7.85 -1.98 3.48
N PHE A 95 -6.58 -1.66 3.75
CA PHE A 95 -6.11 -0.28 3.89
C PHE A 95 -5.39 0.26 2.64
N GLY A 96 -5.27 -0.54 1.58
CA GLY A 96 -4.72 -0.13 0.29
C GLY A 96 -5.45 1.04 -0.34
N LEU A 97 -6.77 1.14 -0.09
CA LEU A 97 -7.60 2.23 -0.58
C LEU A 97 -7.24 3.58 0.07
N ILE A 98 -7.09 3.58 1.40
CA ILE A 98 -6.68 4.77 2.16
C ILE A 98 -5.27 5.20 1.73
N VAL A 99 -4.35 4.25 1.66
CA VAL A 99 -2.95 4.51 1.30
C VAL A 99 -2.83 5.06 -0.13
N GLY A 100 -3.52 4.46 -1.10
CA GLY A 100 -3.52 4.93 -2.49
C GLY A 100 -4.18 6.30 -2.65
N LEU A 101 -5.29 6.58 -1.95
CA LEU A 101 -5.93 7.90 -1.95
C LEU A 101 -5.00 8.99 -1.43
N PHE A 102 -4.28 8.76 -0.32
CA PHE A 102 -3.36 9.76 0.23
C PHE A 102 -2.16 10.02 -0.69
N ILE A 103 -1.71 9.03 -1.46
CA ILE A 103 -0.66 9.21 -2.46
C ILE A 103 -1.19 10.04 -3.64
N LEU A 104 -2.37 9.70 -4.19
CA LEU A 104 -3.00 10.48 -5.26
C LEU A 104 -3.26 11.92 -4.84
N LEU A 105 -3.76 12.14 -3.62
CA LEU A 105 -4.01 13.49 -3.08
C LEU A 105 -2.71 14.26 -2.81
N GLY A 106 -1.59 13.60 -2.56
CA GLY A 106 -0.26 14.22 -2.45
C GLY A 106 0.31 14.59 -3.82
N ASP A 107 0.04 13.76 -4.82
CA ASP A 107 0.47 13.95 -6.21
C ASP A 107 -0.31 15.10 -6.90
N VAL A 108 -1.62 15.22 -6.66
CA VAL A 108 -2.46 16.32 -7.19
C VAL A 108 -2.00 17.70 -6.69
N ASP A 109 -1.61 17.81 -5.41
CA ASP A 109 -1.05 19.05 -4.86
C ASP A 109 0.31 19.43 -5.47
N THR A 110 0.94 18.50 -6.21
CA THR A 110 2.22 18.74 -6.88
C THR A 110 2.10 19.02 -8.38
N ALA A 111 0.95 18.68 -8.99
CA ALA A 111 0.75 18.99 -10.39
C ALA A 111 0.73 20.53 -10.53
N PRO A 112 1.66 21.14 -11.28
CA PRO A 112 1.62 22.57 -11.47
C PRO A 112 0.29 22.89 -12.13
N ILE A 113 -0.47 23.81 -11.51
CA ILE A 113 -1.54 24.54 -12.17
C ILE A 113 -0.86 25.30 -13.32
N SER A 114 -0.66 24.63 -14.44
CA SER A 114 -0.22 25.19 -15.71
C SER A 114 -1.44 25.38 -16.60
N SER A 115 -2.38 26.16 -16.08
CA SER A 115 -3.42 26.78 -16.89
C SER A 115 -3.58 28.23 -16.41
N SER A 116 -2.49 28.99 -16.49
CA SER A 116 -2.56 30.44 -16.43
C SER A 116 -1.85 31.00 -17.66
N SER A 117 -2.68 31.55 -18.54
CA SER A 117 -2.32 32.57 -19.53
C SER A 117 -1.16 32.26 -20.46
N LYS A 118 -1.45 31.63 -21.59
CA LYS A 118 -1.00 32.22 -22.85
C LYS A 118 -2.14 33.04 -23.40
N SER A 119 -2.22 34.30 -22.95
CA SER A 119 -2.75 35.38 -23.77
C SER A 119 -2.23 35.15 -25.18
N SER A 120 -3.15 34.83 -26.09
CA SER A 120 -2.92 35.01 -27.51
C SER A 120 -2.93 36.51 -27.77
N GLU A 121 -1.91 37.21 -27.28
CA GLU A 121 -1.33 38.36 -27.97
C GLU A 121 -0.51 37.77 -29.13
N LEU A 122 -1.23 37.33 -30.15
CA LEU A 122 -0.70 37.13 -31.48
C LEU A 122 -1.36 38.21 -32.33
N LEU A 123 -0.57 39.26 -32.54
CA LEU A 123 -0.42 40.05 -33.77
C LEU A 123 -1.66 40.18 -34.66
#